data_AF-A0A382ZNW9-F1
#
_entry.id   AF-A0A382ZNW9-F1
#
_cell.length_a   1.000
_cell.length_b   1.000
_cell.length_c   1.000
_cell.angle_alpha   90.00
_cell.angle_beta   90.00
_cell.angle_gamma   90.00
#
_symmetry.space_group_name_H-M   'P 1'
#
loop_
_entity.id
_entity.type
_entity.pdbx_description
1 polymer ?
#
loop_
_entity_poly.entity_id
_entity_poly.type
_entity_poly.pdbx_seq_one_letter_code
_entity_poly.pdbx_strand_id
1 'polypeptide(L)'
;MKIRYLAALIILATACTTDEDTDTDPGTECTAEQTSCHGACVDLNTSTSHCGACNTVCLTGEVCESGTCQCPNAQSMCGGLCVDLTTSMDHCGACDAACGSDMLCSAGECECLDNKTNCSGSCVDLQTDSTNCGVCGEACDNGMQCSGGQCQCPEGQTSCSGACVDLQSDPSHCGGCDTPCDDGLVCSN
;
A
#
# COMPACT_ATOMS: atom_id res chain seq x y z
N MET A 1 98.86 26.08 -29.20
CA MET A 1 99.14 27.51 -29.47
C MET A 1 97.78 28.18 -29.67
N LYS A 2 97.18 28.96 -28.77
CA LYS A 2 97.62 29.87 -27.71
C LYS A 2 96.67 29.77 -26.51
N ILE A 3 97.23 29.97 -25.33
CA ILE A 3 96.57 30.23 -24.03
C ILE A 3 96.27 31.74 -23.93
N ARG A 4 95.13 32.12 -23.30
CA ARG A 4 94.95 33.28 -22.37
C ARG A 4 93.45 33.40 -21.98
N TYR A 5 93.05 33.02 -20.76
CA TYR A 5 93.01 33.78 -19.48
C TYR A 5 91.73 34.63 -19.26
N LEU A 6 90.87 34.11 -18.36
CA LEU A 6 89.91 34.71 -17.40
C LEU A 6 89.13 36.01 -17.72
N ALA A 7 87.80 35.92 -17.58
CA ALA A 7 86.97 36.90 -16.87
C ALA A 7 85.65 36.25 -16.38
N ALA A 8 85.09 36.81 -15.30
CA ALA A 8 84.22 36.16 -14.31
C ALA A 8 82.73 36.05 -14.66
N LEU A 9 82.08 35.21 -13.85
CA LEU A 9 80.66 35.06 -13.53
C LEU A 9 79.77 36.28 -13.83
N ILE A 10 78.58 36.01 -14.39
CA ILE A 10 77.26 36.26 -13.78
C ILE A 10 76.27 35.27 -14.42
N ILE A 11 75.69 34.39 -13.59
CA ILE A 11 74.60 33.50 -13.98
C ILE A 11 73.32 34.33 -13.90
N LEU A 12 72.78 34.75 -15.04
CA LEU A 12 71.38 35.17 -15.15
C LEU A 12 70.64 34.04 -15.82
N ALA A 13 70.10 33.14 -14.99
CA ALA A 13 69.11 32.17 -15.41
C ALA A 13 67.85 32.95 -15.81
N THR A 14 67.71 33.23 -17.10
CA THR A 14 66.40 33.53 -17.69
C THR A 14 65.57 32.26 -17.58
N ALA A 15 64.81 32.15 -16.49
CA ALA A 15 63.76 31.16 -16.36
C ALA A 15 62.79 31.39 -17.54
N CYS A 16 62.70 30.40 -18.41
CA CYS A 16 61.58 30.25 -19.32
C CYS A 16 60.36 30.07 -18.42
N THR A 17 59.46 31.04 -18.41
CA THR A 17 58.19 30.96 -17.69
C THR A 17 57.46 29.71 -18.18
N THR A 18 57.13 28.80 -17.28
CA THR A 18 56.05 27.86 -17.53
C THR A 18 54.82 28.69 -17.85
N ASP A 19 54.15 28.39 -18.96
CA ASP A 19 52.76 28.77 -19.14
C ASP A 19 52.02 28.22 -17.92
N GLU A 20 51.85 29.05 -16.90
CA GLU A 20 50.74 28.88 -16.01
C GLU A 20 49.54 29.26 -16.86
N ASP A 21 49.01 28.27 -17.58
CA ASP A 21 47.57 28.16 -17.73
C ASP A 21 47.01 28.16 -16.30
N THR A 22 46.95 29.34 -15.68
CA THR A 22 45.92 29.62 -14.69
C THR A 22 44.63 29.66 -15.49
N ASP A 23 44.20 28.49 -15.91
CA ASP A 23 42.79 28.13 -16.04
C ASP A 23 42.22 28.16 -14.61
N THR A 24 42.37 29.30 -13.93
CA THR A 24 41.39 29.76 -12.98
C THR A 24 40.20 30.13 -13.84
N ASP A 25 39.49 29.10 -14.31
CA ASP A 25 38.04 29.13 -14.29
C ASP A 25 37.70 29.83 -12.96
N PRO A 26 37.03 30.99 -12.97
CA PRO A 26 36.62 31.67 -11.74
C PRO A 26 35.65 30.72 -11.05
N GLY A 27 36.23 29.75 -10.33
CA GLY A 27 35.58 28.55 -9.89
C GLY A 27 34.39 29.01 -9.11
N THR A 28 33.21 28.67 -9.61
CA THR A 28 31.92 29.13 -9.09
C THR A 28 31.96 29.06 -7.57
N GLU A 29 32.17 30.20 -6.90
CA GLU A 29 32.22 30.23 -5.44
C GLU A 29 30.79 30.07 -4.95
N CYS A 30 30.45 28.84 -4.64
CA CYS A 30 29.17 28.50 -4.07
C CYS A 30 28.99 29.16 -2.71
N THR A 31 27.74 29.47 -2.34
CA THR A 31 27.45 29.96 -1.00
C THR A 31 27.81 28.88 0.04
N ALA A 32 27.92 29.26 1.31
CA ALA A 32 28.32 28.33 2.38
C ALA A 32 27.44 27.07 2.51
N GLU A 33 26.23 27.09 1.96
CA GLU A 33 25.24 25.99 2.01
C GLU A 33 25.19 25.17 0.71
N GLN A 34 25.99 25.54 -0.30
CA GLN A 34 26.00 24.93 -1.62
C GLN A 34 27.34 24.26 -1.91
N THR A 35 27.30 23.14 -2.64
CA THR A 35 28.48 22.42 -3.11
C THR A 35 28.63 22.59 -4.61
N SER A 36 29.86 22.78 -5.08
CA SER A 36 30.16 22.79 -6.52
C SER A 36 30.11 21.38 -7.07
N CYS A 37 29.11 21.11 -7.91
CA CYS A 37 28.93 19.87 -8.64
C CYS A 37 29.11 20.14 -10.13
N HIS A 38 30.27 19.79 -10.68
CA HIS A 38 30.60 19.98 -12.11
C HIS A 38 30.43 21.45 -12.58
N GLY A 39 30.84 22.41 -11.75
CA GLY A 39 30.78 23.84 -12.06
C GLY A 39 29.44 24.53 -11.73
N ALA A 40 28.42 23.76 -11.32
CA ALA A 40 27.15 24.29 -10.83
C ALA A 40 27.09 24.22 -9.29
N CYS A 41 26.60 25.28 -8.66
CA CYS A 41 26.34 25.28 -7.22
C CYS A 41 25.00 24.63 -6.89
N VAL A 42 25.03 23.56 -6.11
CA VAL A 42 23.87 22.76 -5.76
C VAL A 42 23.78 22.60 -4.25
N ASP A 43 22.57 22.75 -3.70
CA ASP A 43 22.30 22.38 -2.31
C ASP A 43 22.06 20.86 -2.23
N LEU A 44 23.01 20.16 -1.62
CA LEU A 44 22.94 18.71 -1.47
C LEU A 44 21.85 18.25 -0.50
N ASN A 45 21.25 19.15 0.28
CA ASN A 45 20.21 18.81 1.24
C ASN A 45 18.81 18.78 0.63
N THR A 46 18.63 19.44 -0.52
CA THR A 46 17.31 19.66 -1.13
C THR A 46 17.27 19.30 -2.62
N SER A 47 18.42 19.14 -3.28
CA SER A 47 18.48 18.77 -4.69
C SER A 47 18.20 17.28 -4.90
N THR A 48 17.13 16.97 -5.63
CA THR A 48 16.80 15.59 -6.02
C THR A 48 17.76 14.98 -7.05
N SER A 49 18.62 15.77 -7.70
CA SER A 49 19.65 15.26 -8.63
C SER A 49 21.07 15.22 -8.03
N HIS A 50 21.25 15.74 -6.82
CA HIS A 50 22.54 15.75 -6.09
C HIS A 50 22.34 15.53 -4.59
N CYS A 51 21.47 14.60 -4.19
CA CYS A 51 21.08 14.45 -2.79
C CYS A 51 22.19 13.81 -1.95
N GLY A 52 22.73 14.54 -0.97
CA GLY A 52 23.83 14.12 -0.11
C GLY A 52 25.22 14.09 -0.78
N ALA A 53 25.28 13.94 -2.10
CA ALA A 53 26.49 14.04 -2.91
C ALA A 53 26.19 14.40 -4.37
N CYS A 54 27.19 14.93 -5.09
CA CYS A 54 27.04 15.25 -6.50
C CYS A 54 26.66 14.01 -7.33
N ASN A 55 25.65 14.15 -8.20
CA ASN A 55 25.11 13.11 -9.08
C ASN A 55 24.41 11.95 -8.34
N THR A 56 24.10 12.11 -7.06
CA THR A 56 23.15 11.22 -6.36
C THR A 56 21.74 11.65 -6.70
N VAL A 57 21.09 10.90 -7.60
CA VAL A 57 19.73 11.18 -8.05
C VAL A 57 18.75 10.35 -7.23
N CYS A 58 17.73 10.99 -6.65
CA CYS A 58 16.64 10.30 -5.99
C CYS A 58 15.74 9.59 -7.02
N LEU A 59 15.15 8.47 -6.62
CA LEU A 59 14.22 7.74 -7.45
C LEU A 59 12.96 8.56 -7.73
N THR A 60 12.21 8.15 -8.75
CA THR A 60 10.97 8.84 -9.11
C THR A 60 9.98 8.80 -7.95
N GLY A 61 9.54 9.98 -7.50
CA GLY A 61 8.60 10.12 -6.38
C GLY A 61 9.25 10.35 -5.02
N GLU A 62 10.56 10.18 -4.89
CA GLU A 62 11.30 10.57 -3.69
C GLU A 62 11.57 12.08 -3.65
N VAL A 63 11.82 12.58 -2.45
CA VAL A 63 12.33 13.93 -2.19
C VAL A 63 13.72 13.85 -1.58
N CYS A 64 14.53 14.90 -1.78
CA CYS A 64 15.76 15.05 -1.02
C CYS A 64 15.46 15.87 0.23
N GLU A 65 15.61 15.26 1.39
CA GLU A 65 15.45 15.93 2.68
C GLU A 65 16.67 15.64 3.55
N SER A 66 17.34 16.70 4.01
CA SER A 66 18.56 16.60 4.82
C SER A 66 19.65 15.74 4.18
N GLY A 67 19.75 15.77 2.85
CA GLY A 67 20.78 15.06 2.09
C GLY A 67 20.53 13.56 1.95
N THR A 68 19.31 13.10 2.22
CA THR A 68 18.88 11.72 2.01
C THR A 68 17.67 11.67 1.10
N CYS A 69 17.70 10.79 0.11
CA CYS A 69 16.53 10.48 -0.70
C CYS A 69 15.55 9.68 0.15
N GLN A 70 14.33 10.18 0.28
CA GLN A 70 13.29 9.53 1.05
C GLN A 70 11.91 9.81 0.50
N CYS A 71 10.95 8.98 0.89
CA CYS A 71 9.58 9.18 0.48
C CYS A 71 8.96 10.40 1.20
N PRO A 72 8.18 11.22 0.47
CA PRO A 72 7.54 12.39 1.04
C PRO A 72 6.47 11.98 2.08
N ASN A 73 6.14 12.90 2.99
CA ASN A 73 5.06 12.72 3.96
C ASN A 73 5.14 11.43 4.79
N ALA A 74 6.35 10.92 5.05
CA ALA A 74 6.59 9.65 5.75
C ALA A 74 5.92 8.42 5.08
N GLN A 75 5.69 8.49 3.76
CA GLN A 75 5.29 7.33 2.98
C GLN A 75 6.36 6.23 3.00
N SER A 76 5.96 5.02 2.66
CA SER A 76 6.87 3.87 2.63
C SER A 76 7.35 3.58 1.22
N MET A 77 8.60 3.12 1.10
CA MET A 77 9.17 2.67 -0.15
C MET A 77 8.71 1.22 -0.44
N CYS A 78 7.84 1.04 -1.42
CA CYS A 78 7.34 -0.26 -1.87
C CYS A 78 7.71 -0.49 -3.33
N GLY A 79 8.58 -1.46 -3.61
CA GLY A 79 8.94 -1.82 -4.98
C GLY A 79 9.55 -0.69 -5.82
N GLY A 80 10.15 0.33 -5.19
CA GLY A 80 10.71 1.50 -5.87
C GLY A 80 9.74 2.68 -6.05
N LEU A 81 8.55 2.60 -5.45
CA LEU A 81 7.56 3.68 -5.40
C LEU A 81 7.29 4.09 -3.96
N CYS A 82 7.07 5.38 -3.76
CA CYS A 82 6.57 5.90 -2.49
C CYS A 82 5.06 5.69 -2.40
N VAL A 83 4.64 4.95 -1.38
CA VAL A 83 3.25 4.55 -1.18
C VAL A 83 2.78 4.95 0.21
N ASP A 84 1.59 5.54 0.27
CA ASP A 84 0.87 5.75 1.52
C ASP A 84 0.19 4.46 1.95
N LEU A 85 0.79 3.77 2.92
CA LEU A 85 0.27 2.51 3.45
C LEU A 85 -1.06 2.68 4.18
N THR A 86 -1.48 3.90 4.49
CA THR A 86 -2.72 4.15 5.25
C THR A 86 -3.96 4.23 4.37
N THR A 87 -3.78 4.43 3.07
CA THR A 87 -4.85 4.67 2.10
C THR A 87 -4.71 3.87 0.81
N SER A 88 -3.54 3.28 0.54
CA SER A 88 -3.31 2.47 -0.66
C SER A 88 -4.01 1.13 -0.59
N MET A 89 -4.91 0.88 -1.54
CA MET A 89 -5.59 -0.40 -1.71
C MET A 89 -4.66 -1.57 -1.98
N ASP A 90 -3.52 -1.33 -2.64
CA ASP A 90 -2.57 -2.38 -3.04
C ASP A 90 -1.45 -2.62 -2.00
N HIS A 91 -1.34 -1.73 -1.00
CA HIS A 91 -0.27 -1.74 -0.01
C HIS A 91 -0.80 -1.32 1.38
N CYS A 92 -1.93 -1.85 1.82
CA CYS A 92 -2.59 -1.42 3.04
C CYS A 92 -1.89 -1.97 4.29
N GLY A 93 -1.33 -1.07 5.11
CA GLY A 93 -0.56 -1.40 6.31
C GLY A 93 0.86 -1.93 6.05
N ALA A 94 1.11 -2.53 4.89
CA ALA A 94 2.43 -2.99 4.46
C ALA A 94 2.56 -3.03 2.93
N CYS A 95 3.79 -3.05 2.41
CA CYS A 95 4.02 -3.24 0.98
C CYS A 95 3.46 -4.59 0.51
N ASP A 96 2.76 -4.58 -0.63
CA ASP A 96 2.17 -5.74 -1.30
C ASP A 96 1.06 -6.42 -0.47
N ALA A 97 0.55 -5.74 0.56
CA ALA A 97 -0.61 -6.14 1.33
C ALA A 97 -1.89 -5.53 0.72
N ALA A 98 -2.32 -6.07 -0.41
CA ALA A 98 -3.53 -5.61 -1.07
C ALA A 98 -4.80 -6.00 -0.30
N CYS A 99 -5.79 -5.11 -0.27
CA CYS A 99 -7.11 -5.41 0.26
C CYS A 99 -7.91 -6.31 -0.70
N GLY A 100 -8.86 -7.07 -0.13
CA GLY A 100 -9.79 -7.89 -0.91
C GLY A 100 -10.73 -7.05 -1.78
N SER A 101 -11.47 -7.72 -2.68
CA SER A 101 -12.53 -7.08 -3.44
C SER A 101 -13.61 -6.51 -2.51
N ASP A 102 -14.14 -5.33 -2.83
CA ASP A 102 -15.16 -4.59 -2.05
C ASP A 102 -14.70 -4.09 -0.68
N MET A 103 -13.39 -4.01 -0.46
CA MET A 103 -12.78 -3.36 0.70
C MET A 103 -12.23 -1.98 0.36
N LEU A 104 -11.89 -1.23 1.40
CA LEU A 104 -11.13 0.00 1.35
C LEU A 104 -9.94 -0.08 2.30
N CYS A 105 -8.84 0.60 1.99
CA CYS A 105 -7.76 0.81 2.94
C CYS A 105 -8.03 2.07 3.76
N SER A 106 -8.18 1.91 5.08
CA SER A 106 -8.39 3.01 6.02
C SER A 106 -7.47 2.83 7.21
N ALA A 107 -6.67 3.87 7.50
CA ALA A 107 -5.70 3.87 8.59
C ALA A 107 -4.72 2.68 8.57
N GLY A 108 -4.47 2.09 7.39
CA GLY A 108 -3.58 0.94 7.23
C GLY A 108 -4.24 -0.41 7.48
N GLU A 109 -5.57 -0.45 7.59
CA GLU A 109 -6.35 -1.67 7.74
C GLU A 109 -7.36 -1.80 6.58
N CYS A 110 -7.53 -3.04 6.10
CA CYS A 110 -8.54 -3.34 5.09
C CYS A 110 -9.91 -3.47 5.75
N GLU A 111 -10.78 -2.52 5.45
CA GLU A 111 -12.12 -2.42 6.01
C GLU A 111 -13.17 -2.69 4.92
N CYS A 112 -14.30 -3.26 5.33
CA CYS A 112 -15.43 -3.46 4.44
C CYS A 112 -16.27 -2.20 4.30
N LEU A 113 -16.78 -1.96 3.08
CA LEU A 113 -17.81 -0.95 2.85
C LEU A 113 -19.15 -1.34 3.49
N ASP A 114 -20.03 -0.35 3.64
CA ASP A 114 -21.43 -0.52 4.05
C ASP A 114 -21.67 -1.26 5.38
N ASN A 115 -20.71 -1.20 6.31
CA ASN A 115 -20.75 -1.91 7.60
C ASN A 115 -20.86 -3.44 7.47
N LYS A 116 -20.38 -4.00 6.36
CA LYS A 116 -20.23 -5.45 6.21
C LYS A 116 -19.09 -5.97 7.08
N THR A 117 -19.09 -7.27 7.33
CA THR A 117 -18.00 -7.93 8.08
C THR A 117 -16.99 -8.56 7.13
N ASN A 118 -15.71 -8.36 7.42
CA ASN A 118 -14.62 -9.01 6.72
C ASN A 118 -14.54 -10.49 7.13
N CYS A 119 -15.02 -11.38 6.26
CA CYS A 119 -14.91 -12.82 6.39
C CYS A 119 -13.75 -13.34 5.54
N SER A 120 -12.53 -13.23 6.06
CA SER A 120 -11.29 -13.72 5.41
C SER A 120 -11.02 -13.12 4.02
N GLY A 121 -11.17 -11.81 3.88
CA GLY A 121 -10.93 -11.08 2.63
C GLY A 121 -12.18 -10.84 1.78
N SER A 122 -13.34 -11.33 2.21
CA SER A 122 -14.63 -11.09 1.56
C SER A 122 -15.56 -10.30 2.47
N CYS A 123 -16.20 -9.26 1.95
CA CYS A 123 -17.14 -8.45 2.72
C CYS A 123 -18.55 -9.04 2.67
N VAL A 124 -19.04 -9.47 3.83
CA VAL A 124 -20.30 -10.20 3.94
C VAL A 124 -21.28 -9.46 4.84
N ASP A 125 -22.55 -9.44 4.43
CA ASP A 125 -23.64 -8.97 5.28
C ASP A 125 -24.13 -10.14 6.16
N LEU A 126 -23.66 -10.18 7.40
CA LEU A 126 -24.04 -11.20 8.36
C LEU A 126 -25.53 -11.18 8.73
N GLN A 127 -26.27 -10.13 8.33
CA GLN A 127 -27.70 -10.03 8.62
C GLN A 127 -28.58 -10.78 7.62
N THR A 128 -28.05 -11.04 6.42
CA THR A 128 -28.84 -11.52 5.28
C THR A 128 -28.17 -12.65 4.48
N ASP A 129 -26.86 -12.84 4.62
CA ASP A 129 -26.14 -13.93 3.95
C ASP A 129 -26.39 -15.27 4.64
N SER A 130 -27.04 -16.20 3.93
CA SER A 130 -27.36 -17.53 4.45
C SER A 130 -26.16 -18.46 4.63
N THR A 131 -24.98 -18.09 4.15
CA THR A 131 -23.72 -18.84 4.33
C THR A 131 -22.81 -18.26 5.42
N ASN A 132 -23.19 -17.09 5.98
CA ASN A 132 -22.43 -16.37 7.00
C ASN A 132 -23.38 -15.69 8.02
N CYS A 133 -24.45 -16.37 8.41
CA CYS A 133 -25.51 -15.77 9.19
C CYS A 133 -25.11 -15.53 10.64
N GLY A 134 -25.07 -14.26 11.06
CA GLY A 134 -24.67 -13.84 12.40
C GLY A 134 -23.16 -13.84 12.64
N VAL A 135 -22.41 -14.79 12.06
CA VAL A 135 -20.94 -14.85 12.08
C VAL A 135 -20.39 -15.44 10.77
N CYS A 136 -19.14 -15.12 10.44
CA CYS A 136 -18.47 -15.65 9.25
C CYS A 136 -18.41 -17.19 9.27
N GLY A 137 -18.81 -17.81 8.16
CA GLY A 137 -18.82 -19.26 7.96
C GLY A 137 -19.99 -20.02 8.59
N GLU A 138 -20.90 -19.33 9.29
CA GLU A 138 -22.11 -19.96 9.82
C GLU A 138 -23.19 -20.03 8.75
N ALA A 139 -23.39 -21.21 8.17
CA ALA A 139 -24.42 -21.43 7.16
C ALA A 139 -25.75 -21.86 7.81
N CYS A 140 -26.86 -21.34 7.29
CA CYS A 140 -28.18 -21.78 7.69
C CYS A 140 -28.50 -23.17 7.14
N ASP A 141 -29.12 -24.00 7.99
CA ASP A 141 -29.57 -25.35 7.66
C ASP A 141 -30.68 -25.37 6.59
N ASN A 142 -30.94 -26.57 6.05
CA ASN A 142 -31.77 -26.79 4.86
C ASN A 142 -33.10 -26.02 4.83
N GLY A 143 -33.18 -25.04 3.92
CA GLY A 143 -34.38 -24.25 3.65
C GLY A 143 -34.54 -23.03 4.53
N MET A 144 -33.68 -22.83 5.53
CA MET A 144 -33.66 -21.60 6.32
C MET A 144 -33.00 -20.45 5.56
N GLN A 145 -33.45 -19.24 5.87
CA GLN A 145 -32.86 -17.99 5.40
C GLN A 145 -32.19 -17.27 6.57
N CYS A 146 -31.20 -16.43 6.25
CA CYS A 146 -30.66 -15.50 7.23
C CYS A 146 -31.52 -14.23 7.28
N SER A 147 -31.96 -13.87 8.47
CA SER A 147 -32.67 -12.61 8.69
C SER A 147 -32.34 -12.06 10.06
N GLY A 148 -31.81 -10.84 10.11
CA GLY A 148 -31.39 -10.22 11.37
C GLY A 148 -30.22 -10.97 12.03
N GLY A 149 -29.40 -11.66 11.24
CA GLY A 149 -28.27 -12.46 11.73
C GLY A 149 -28.66 -13.76 12.41
N GLN A 150 -29.88 -14.25 12.14
CA GLN A 150 -30.38 -15.52 12.66
C GLN A 150 -30.95 -16.37 11.53
N CYS A 151 -30.64 -17.66 11.56
CA CYS A 151 -31.24 -18.63 10.67
C CYS A 151 -32.68 -18.89 11.10
N GLN A 152 -33.62 -18.63 10.20
CA GLN A 152 -35.03 -18.82 10.44
C GLN A 152 -35.73 -19.34 9.19
N CYS A 153 -36.87 -19.98 9.38
CA CYS A 153 -37.68 -20.40 8.24
C CYS A 153 -38.24 -19.19 7.48
N PRO A 154 -38.45 -19.33 6.16
CA PRO A 154 -39.18 -18.35 5.37
C PRO A 154 -40.53 -18.02 5.99
N GLU A 155 -41.06 -16.84 5.66
CA GLU A 155 -42.38 -16.43 6.14
C GLU A 155 -43.45 -17.49 5.80
N GLY A 156 -44.27 -17.83 6.79
CA GLY A 156 -45.31 -18.86 6.66
C GLY A 156 -44.85 -20.30 6.91
N GLN A 157 -43.56 -20.55 7.10
CA GLN A 157 -43.04 -21.88 7.42
C GLN A 157 -42.61 -22.00 8.89
N THR A 158 -42.66 -23.21 9.42
CA THR A 158 -42.24 -23.53 10.79
C THR A 158 -41.02 -24.45 10.76
N SER A 159 -40.06 -24.21 11.65
CA SER A 159 -38.92 -25.12 11.83
C SER A 159 -39.36 -26.37 12.58
N CYS A 160 -39.36 -27.50 11.87
CA CYS A 160 -39.67 -28.81 12.41
C CYS A 160 -38.43 -29.70 12.29
N SER A 161 -37.78 -29.95 13.43
CA SER A 161 -36.51 -30.69 13.52
C SER A 161 -35.42 -30.17 12.57
N GLY A 162 -35.36 -28.85 12.36
CA GLY A 162 -34.36 -28.20 11.50
C GLY A 162 -34.75 -28.10 10.02
N ALA A 163 -35.89 -28.66 9.61
CA ALA A 163 -36.44 -28.45 8.27
C ALA A 163 -37.60 -27.45 8.32
N CYS A 164 -37.67 -26.56 7.34
CA CYS A 164 -38.80 -25.64 7.20
C CYS A 164 -39.97 -26.31 6.49
N VAL A 165 -41.12 -26.33 7.15
CA VAL A 165 -42.33 -26.97 6.65
C VAL A 165 -43.52 -26.02 6.71
N ASP A 166 -44.43 -26.16 5.75
CA ASP A 166 -45.68 -25.42 5.73
C ASP A 166 -46.77 -26.24 6.43
N LEU A 167 -47.13 -25.81 7.65
CA LEU A 167 -48.14 -26.51 8.47
C LEU A 167 -49.56 -26.42 7.92
N GLN A 168 -49.81 -25.60 6.88
CA GLN A 168 -51.12 -25.45 6.24
C GLN A 168 -51.32 -26.44 5.09
N SER A 169 -50.24 -26.93 4.48
CA SER A 169 -50.31 -27.71 3.25
C SER A 169 -49.52 -29.02 3.28
N ASP A 170 -48.53 -29.18 4.17
CA ASP A 170 -47.73 -30.40 4.28
C ASP A 170 -48.52 -31.52 4.98
N PRO A 171 -48.86 -32.62 4.28
CA PRO A 171 -49.56 -33.75 4.87
C PRO A 171 -48.79 -34.45 5.98
N SER A 172 -47.47 -34.29 6.07
CA SER A 172 -46.64 -34.90 7.12
C SER A 172 -46.57 -34.01 8.38
N HIS A 173 -46.92 -32.74 8.27
CA HIS A 173 -46.79 -31.72 9.32
C HIS A 173 -48.06 -30.87 9.46
N CYS A 174 -49.23 -31.47 9.27
CA CYS A 174 -50.47 -30.72 9.13
C CYS A 174 -50.95 -30.14 10.46
N GLY A 175 -50.78 -28.83 10.64
CA GLY A 175 -51.09 -28.10 11.88
C GLY A 175 -50.01 -28.16 12.97
N GLY A 176 -48.90 -28.88 12.74
CA GLY A 176 -47.83 -29.07 13.73
C GLY A 176 -46.68 -29.95 13.21
N CYS A 177 -45.52 -29.92 13.88
CA CYS A 177 -44.32 -30.61 13.40
C CYS A 177 -44.36 -32.15 13.42
N ASP A 178 -45.27 -32.75 14.18
CA ASP A 178 -45.36 -34.20 14.30
C ASP A 178 -46.82 -34.65 14.13
N THR A 179 -47.54 -34.00 13.21
CA THR A 179 -48.97 -34.22 12.97
C THR A 179 -49.26 -34.65 11.53
N PRO A 180 -48.81 -35.86 11.13
CA PRO A 180 -49.12 -36.38 9.81
C PRO A 180 -50.62 -36.65 9.67
N CYS A 181 -51.15 -36.42 8.48
CA CYS A 181 -52.46 -36.87 8.08
C CYS A 181 -52.50 -38.40 7.96
N ASP A 182 -53.70 -39.00 8.12
CA ASP A 182 -53.90 -40.41 7.80
C ASP A 182 -53.64 -40.67 6.30
N ASP A 183 -53.29 -41.92 5.97
CA ASP A 183 -52.93 -42.34 4.62
C ASP A 183 -53.97 -41.89 3.57
N GLY A 184 -53.51 -41.09 2.61
CA GLY A 184 -54.30 -40.59 1.48
C GLY A 184 -55.12 -39.34 1.77
N LEU A 185 -55.03 -38.76 2.97
CA LEU A 185 -55.62 -37.46 3.28
C LEU A 185 -54.69 -36.30 2.89
N VAL A 186 -55.29 -35.14 2.64
CA VAL A 186 -54.59 -33.88 2.32
C VAL A 186 -54.67 -32.93 3.51
N CYS A 187 -53.64 -32.10 3.69
CA CYS A 187 -53.68 -31.03 4.69
C CYS A 187 -54.55 -29.86 4.21
N SER A 188 -55.42 -29.36 5.09
CA SER A 188 -56.31 -28.23 4.81
C SER A 188 -56.65 -27.51 6.12
N ASN A 189 -55.83 -26.53 6.50
CA ASN A 189 -56.01 -25.67 7.69
C ASN A 189 -56.30 -24.22 7.32
#